data_AF-A0A926SUM3-F1
#
_entry.id   AF-A0A926SUM3-F1
#
_cell.length_a   1.000
_cell.length_b   1.000
_cell.length_c   1.000
_cell.angle_alpha   90.00
_cell.angle_beta   90.00
_cell.angle_gamma   90.00
#
_symmetry.space_group_name_H-M   'P 1'
#
loop_
_entity.id
_entity.type
_entity.pdbx_description
1 polymer ?
#
loop_
_entity_poly.entity_id
_entity_poly.type
_entity_poly.pdbx_seq_one_letter_code
_entity_poly.pdbx_strand_id
1 'polypeptide(L)' 'TAEGIETKEQLDYLQKRGCEEGQGFYFSRPIPADAIALLLKESFQPMEALVA' A
#
# COMPACT_ATOMS: atom_id res chain seq x y z
N THR A 1 6.73 7.94 8.19
CA THR A 1 5.33 7.77 7.77
C THR A 1 4.89 8.96 6.93
N ALA A 2 4.19 8.72 5.82
CA ALA A 2 3.55 9.74 4.99
C ALA A 2 2.05 9.40 4.78
N GLU A 3 1.19 10.41 4.83
CA GLU A 3 -0.26 10.25 4.70
C GLU A 3 -0.79 11.09 3.52
N GLY A 4 -1.91 10.66 2.93
CA GLY A 4 -2.54 11.35 1.81
C GLY A 4 -1.91 11.08 0.45
N ILE A 5 -1.32 9.88 0.25
CA ILE A 5 -0.79 9.48 -1.06
C ILE A 5 -1.95 9.09 -1.98
N GLU A 6 -2.20 9.90 -2.99
CA GLU A 6 -3.29 9.75 -3.96
C GLU A 6 -2.79 9.38 -5.36
N THR A 7 -1.54 9.71 -5.70
CA THR A 7 -0.96 9.45 -7.03
C THR A 7 0.37 8.71 -6.98
N LYS A 8 0.75 8.11 -8.12
CA LYS A 8 2.03 7.42 -8.29
C LYS A 8 3.22 8.38 -8.14
N GLU A 9 3.08 9.61 -8.63
CA GLU A 9 4.13 10.63 -8.55
C GLU A 9 4.44 11.02 -7.11
N GLN A 10 3.41 11.10 -6.25
CA GLN A 10 3.58 11.34 -4.82
C GLN A 10 4.30 10.18 -4.14
N LEU A 11 3.92 8.93 -4.45
CA LEU A 11 4.61 7.74 -3.98
C LEU A 11 6.09 7.74 -4.38
N ASP A 12 6.39 8.01 -5.64
CA ASP A 12 7.77 8.03 -6.17
C ASP A 12 8.61 9.12 -5.53
N TYR A 13 8.01 10.29 -5.27
CA TYR A 13 8.67 11.38 -4.57
C TYR A 13 9.10 10.99 -3.15
N LEU A 14 8.24 10.27 -2.44
CA LEU A 14 8.45 9.82 -1.07
C LEU A 14 9.44 8.66 -0.98
N GLN A 15 9.35 7.68 -1.88
CA GLN A 15 10.27 6.54 -1.94
C GLN A 15 11.72 7.00 -2.18
N LYS A 16 11.93 7.96 -3.09
CA LYS A 16 13.26 8.55 -3.35
C LYS A 16 13.88 9.26 -2.13
N ARG A 17 13.08 9.58 -1.12
CA ARG A 17 13.50 10.22 0.13
C ARG A 17 13.60 9.25 1.30
N GLY A 18 13.45 7.96 1.06
CA GLY A 18 13.51 6.94 2.10
C GLY A 18 12.27 6.92 2.99
N CYS A 19 11.11 7.33 2.48
CA CYS A 19 9.86 7.12 3.22
C CYS A 19 9.45 5.65 3.11
N GLU A 20 9.43 4.95 4.25
CA GLU A 20 9.20 3.50 4.31
C GLU A 20 7.73 3.13 4.58
N GLU A 21 6.96 4.07 5.14
CA GLU A 21 5.56 3.85 5.52
C GLU A 21 4.66 4.91 4.87
N GLY A 22 3.57 4.46 4.25
CA GLY A 22 2.66 5.31 3.52
C GLY A 22 1.20 4.90 3.69
N GLN A 23 0.31 5.89 3.73
CA GLN A 23 -1.15 5.70 3.65
C GLN A 23 -1.75 6.69 2.65
N GLY A 24 -2.77 6.25 1.91
CA GLY A 24 -3.59 7.12 1.08
C GLY A 24 -4.42 6.37 0.06
N PHE A 25 -5.25 7.11 -0.69
CA PHE A 25 -6.20 6.52 -1.65
C PHE A 25 -5.52 5.84 -2.84
N TYR A 26 -4.23 6.12 -3.08
CA TYR A 26 -3.43 5.37 -4.04
C TYR A 26 -3.34 3.88 -3.68
N PHE A 27 -3.30 3.55 -2.38
CA PHE A 27 -3.25 2.16 -1.90
C PHE A 27 -4.64 1.59 -1.71
N SER A 28 -5.49 2.30 -0.95
CA SER A 28 -6.85 1.88 -0.69
C SER A 28 -7.68 3.06 -0.17
N ARG A 29 -8.97 3.07 -0.51
CA ARG A 29 -9.94 3.96 0.16
C ARG A 29 -10.26 3.39 1.55
N PRO A 30 -10.80 4.20 2.48
CA PRO A 30 -11.34 3.68 3.73
C PRO A 30 -12.35 2.57 3.45
N ILE A 31 -12.18 1.44 4.13
CA ILE A 31 -13.04 0.27 4.01
C ILE A 31 -13.78 0.03 5.33
N PRO A 32 -14.94 -0.64 5.30
CA PRO A 32 -15.58 -1.18 6.50
C PRO A 32 -14.64 -2.08 7.31
N ALA A 33 -14.82 -2.12 8.62
CA ALA A 33 -13.93 -2.86 9.52
C ALA A 33 -13.91 -4.37 9.26
N ASP A 34 -15.04 -4.95 8.85
CA ASP A 34 -15.18 -6.36 8.49
C ASP A 34 -14.47 -6.74 7.18
N ALA A 35 -14.12 -5.75 6.34
CA ALA A 35 -13.39 -5.96 5.09
C ALA A 35 -11.86 -5.99 5.27
N ILE A 36 -11.31 -5.66 6.44
CA ILE A 36 -9.84 -5.55 6.64
C ILE A 36 -9.13 -6.88 6.40
N ALA A 37 -9.73 -8.00 6.80
CA ALA A 37 -9.16 -9.32 6.65
C ALA A 37 -9.04 -9.73 5.17
N LEU A 38 -9.95 -9.26 4.31
CA LEU A 38 -9.88 -9.48 2.87
C LEU A 38 -8.78 -8.63 2.24
N LEU A 39 -8.73 -7.34 2.58
CA LEU A 39 -7.67 -6.43 2.09
C LEU A 39 -6.28 -6.96 2.43
N LEU A 40 -6.07 -7.43 3.67
CA LEU A 40 -4.79 -8.00 4.09
C LEU A 40 -4.47 -9.32 3.36
N LYS A 41 -5.45 -10.14 3.00
CA LYS A 41 -5.18 -11.36 2.21
C LYS A 41 -4.74 -11.04 0.78
N GLU A 42 -5.34 -10.04 0.15
CA GLU A 42 -5.01 -9.62 -1.22
C GLU A 42 -3.65 -8.90 -1.31
N SER A 43 -3.34 -8.10 -0.28
CA SER A 43 -2.10 -7.30 -0.21
C SER A 43 -0.84 -8.15 0.02
N PHE A 44 -1.00 -9.39 0.49
CA PHE A 44 0.09 -10.34 0.68
C PHE A 44 0.15 -11.30 -0.51
N GLN A 45 1.01 -11.00 -1.49
CA GLN A 45 1.53 -12.03 -2.39
C GLN A 45 2.72 -12.69 -1.67
N PRO A 46 2.67 -13.99 -1.32
CA PRO A 46 3.84 -14.66 -0.76
C PRO A 46 5.00 -14.57 -1.76
N MET A 47 6.20 -14.23 -1.29
CA MET A 47 7.41 -14.13 -2.11
C MET A 47 7.79 -15.46 -2.80
N GLU A 48 7.13 -16.56 -2.42
CA GLU A 48 7.22 -17.88 -3.07
C GLU A 48 6.60 -17.93 -4.47
N ALA A 49 5.72 -16.99 -4.84
CA ALA A 49 5.06 -16.98 -6.15
C ALA A 49 5.88 -16.33 -7.29
N LEU A 50 7.06 -15.76 -7.01
CA LEU A 50 7.91 -15.08 -8.00
C LEU A 50 9.23 -15.82 -8.30
N VAL A 51 9.36 -17.08 -7.87
CA VAL A 51 10.56 -17.91 -8.11
C VAL A 51 10.24 -19.25 -8.81
N ALA A 52 9.12 -19.32 -9.53
CA ALA A 52 8.79 -20.43 -10.43
C ALA A 52 9.12 -20.08 -11.88
#